data_AF-A0A0D2QXH2-F1
#
_entry.id   AF-A0A0D2QXH2-F1
#
_cell.length_a   1.000
_cell.length_b   1.000
_cell.length_c   1.000
_cell.angle_alpha   90.00
_cell.angle_beta   90.00
_cell.angle_gamma   90.00
#
_symmetry.space_group_name_H-M   'P 1'
#
loop_
_entity.id
_entity.type
_entity.pdbx_description
1 polymer ?
#
loop_
_entity_poly.entity_id
_entity_poly.type
_entity_poly.pdbx_seq_one_letter_code
_entity_poly.pdbx_strand_id
1 'polypeptide(L)'
;MYAQMLCGLIMREEVLRVGAVFASGLLKAVRFLQVNWKQFAHDIETGTLNPKVTDPSVRECMSKILKPNPELAAFITKECSEENWECIITRIWPNTKYLDVIVTGAMAQYIPTLEYYSGGLPMACTMYASSECYFGLNLKPMCKPSEVSYTIMPNMAYFEFLPHDDSSAQDSSRDSPPRLVDLADLEVGKEYELIVTTYAGLCRYRVGDILRVTGFHNAAPQFRFIRRKNVLLSIDFDKTDESELQQAIENASVLLKEFNTSVVEYTSYADTKQIPGHYVIYWELFVKDAANAPTDEVLSQCCFQMEESLNVVYRQCRVADSIGPLEIRVVKNGTFEELMDYAISRGASINQYKVPRCVSFTPIMELLDSRVVSKHFSPALPHWTPERRR
;
A
#
# COMPACT_ATOMS: atom_id res chain seq x y z
N MET A 1 -13.75 13.64 -0.28
CA MET A 1 -13.72 12.93 -1.58
C MET A 1 -14.79 13.44 -2.56
N TYR A 2 -16.10 13.33 -2.27
CA TYR A 2 -17.17 13.74 -3.20
C TYR A 2 -17.03 15.17 -3.76
N ALA A 3 -16.97 16.17 -2.88
CA ALA A 3 -16.84 17.58 -3.30
C ALA A 3 -15.56 17.86 -4.11
N GLN A 4 -14.43 17.24 -3.74
CA GLN A 4 -13.17 17.39 -4.47
C GLN A 4 -13.26 16.82 -5.90
N MET A 5 -13.85 15.63 -6.05
CA MET A 5 -14.07 15.03 -7.36
C MET A 5 -14.99 15.91 -8.21
N LEU A 6 -16.10 16.37 -7.64
CA LEU A 6 -17.05 17.25 -8.33
C LEU A 6 -16.38 18.55 -8.82
N CYS A 7 -15.58 19.21 -7.97
CA CYS A 7 -14.77 20.37 -8.38
C CYS A 7 -13.79 20.02 -9.52
N GLY A 8 -13.11 18.88 -9.43
CA GLY A 8 -12.18 18.42 -10.46
C GLY A 8 -12.86 18.15 -11.82
N LEU A 9 -14.10 17.66 -11.81
CA LEU A 9 -14.89 17.47 -13.03
C LEU A 9 -15.34 18.79 -13.64
N ILE A 10 -15.76 19.75 -12.81
CA ILE A 10 -16.18 21.09 -13.27
C ILE A 10 -15.03 21.84 -13.93
N MET A 11 -13.84 21.80 -13.34
CA MET A 11 -12.64 22.50 -13.83
C MET A 11 -11.78 21.63 -14.76
N ARG A 12 -12.36 20.60 -15.39
CA ARG A 12 -11.59 19.54 -16.07
C ARG A 12 -10.59 20.02 -17.13
N GLU A 13 -10.91 21.11 -17.83
CA GLU A 13 -10.08 21.66 -18.90
C GLU A 13 -8.90 22.48 -18.36
N GLU A 14 -8.96 22.93 -17.11
CA GLU A 14 -7.89 23.67 -16.45
C GLU A 14 -6.85 22.74 -15.79
N VAL A 15 -7.16 21.45 -15.67
CA VAL A 15 -6.31 20.47 -14.98
C VAL A 15 -5.09 20.11 -15.83
N LEU A 16 -3.92 20.53 -15.36
CA LEU A 16 -2.62 20.20 -15.98
C LEU A 16 -1.88 19.05 -15.31
N ARG A 17 -2.30 18.64 -14.11
CA ARG A 17 -1.75 17.50 -13.37
C ARG A 17 -2.82 16.91 -12.46
N VAL A 18 -2.80 15.60 -12.28
CA VAL A 18 -3.69 14.86 -11.37
C VAL A 18 -2.82 14.16 -10.33
N GLY A 19 -3.24 14.08 -9.07
CA GLY A 19 -2.37 13.50 -8.06
C GLY A 19 -3.01 13.27 -6.70
N ALA A 20 -2.27 12.54 -5.88
CA ALA A 20 -2.51 12.26 -4.47
C ALA A 20 -1.16 11.97 -3.82
N VAL A 21 -1.07 11.91 -2.49
CA VAL A 21 0.21 11.58 -1.82
C VAL A 21 0.71 10.20 -2.26
N PHE A 22 -0.15 9.18 -2.17
CA PHE A 22 0.15 7.81 -2.59
C PHE A 22 -0.67 7.38 -3.80
N ALA A 23 -0.12 6.45 -4.59
CA ALA A 23 -0.80 5.83 -5.71
C ALA A 23 -2.17 5.21 -5.32
N SER A 24 -2.24 4.55 -4.16
CA SER A 24 -3.48 3.98 -3.60
C SER A 24 -4.59 5.03 -3.46
N GLY A 25 -4.26 6.24 -3.00
CA GLY A 25 -5.20 7.34 -2.83
C GLY A 25 -5.77 7.85 -4.14
N LEU A 26 -4.94 7.95 -5.19
CA LEU A 26 -5.42 8.32 -6.53
C LEU A 26 -6.32 7.23 -7.12
N LEU A 27 -5.94 5.96 -6.98
CA LEU A 27 -6.75 4.84 -7.42
C LEU A 27 -8.10 4.78 -6.69
N LYS A 28 -8.12 5.08 -5.39
CA LYS A 28 -9.37 5.23 -4.62
C LYS A 28 -10.25 6.34 -5.18
N ALA A 29 -9.67 7.48 -5.60
CA ALA A 29 -10.43 8.55 -6.25
C ALA A 29 -11.02 8.11 -7.61
N VAL A 30 -10.24 7.40 -8.44
CA VAL A 30 -10.74 6.83 -9.71
C VAL A 30 -11.88 5.84 -9.46
N ARG A 31 -11.72 4.94 -8.49
CA ARG A 31 -12.78 4.00 -8.08
C ARG A 31 -14.02 4.73 -7.57
N PHE A 32 -13.84 5.81 -6.81
CA PHE A 32 -14.94 6.63 -6.33
C PHE A 32 -15.74 7.27 -7.47
N LEU A 33 -15.05 7.74 -8.53
CA LEU A 33 -15.70 8.20 -9.75
C LEU A 33 -16.47 7.05 -10.42
N GLN A 34 -15.85 5.87 -10.55
CA GLN A 34 -16.47 4.69 -11.16
C GLN A 34 -17.78 4.27 -10.49
N VAL A 35 -17.87 4.39 -9.17
CA VAL A 35 -19.08 4.01 -8.41
C VAL A 35 -20.13 5.14 -8.39
N ASN A 36 -19.72 6.41 -8.45
CA ASN A 36 -20.60 7.56 -8.18
C ASN A 36 -20.86 8.49 -9.38
N TRP A 37 -20.35 8.19 -10.58
CA TRP A 37 -20.44 9.07 -11.76
C TRP A 37 -21.88 9.51 -12.08
N LYS A 38 -22.89 8.64 -11.88
CA LYS A 38 -24.31 8.99 -12.11
C LYS A 38 -24.77 10.15 -11.24
N GLN A 39 -24.33 10.17 -9.98
CA GLN A 39 -24.66 11.24 -9.04
C GLN A 39 -23.92 12.51 -9.43
N PHE A 40 -22.64 12.41 -9.81
CA PHE A 40 -21.88 13.57 -10.28
C PHE A 40 -22.49 14.20 -11.54
N ALA A 41 -22.89 13.39 -12.53
CA ALA A 41 -23.55 13.88 -13.72
C ALA A 41 -24.86 14.61 -13.37
N HIS A 42 -25.67 14.06 -12.48
CA HIS A 42 -26.92 14.70 -12.03
C HIS A 42 -26.68 16.04 -11.30
N ASP A 43 -25.71 16.08 -10.38
CA ASP A 43 -25.35 17.31 -9.66
C ASP A 43 -24.86 18.40 -10.62
N ILE A 44 -24.04 18.03 -11.61
CA ILE A 44 -23.53 18.94 -12.66
C ILE A 44 -24.67 19.42 -13.56
N GLU A 45 -25.58 18.53 -13.99
CA GLU A 45 -26.71 18.87 -14.86
C GLU A 45 -27.65 19.87 -14.19
N THR A 46 -28.04 19.59 -12.95
CA THR A 46 -29.02 20.38 -12.18
C THR A 46 -28.40 21.61 -11.52
N GLY A 47 -27.08 21.62 -11.33
CA GLY A 47 -26.40 22.61 -10.51
C GLY A 47 -26.73 22.52 -9.02
N THR A 48 -27.25 21.37 -8.55
CA THR A 48 -27.62 21.15 -7.15
C THR A 48 -26.74 20.09 -6.52
N LEU A 49 -26.23 20.35 -5.32
CA LEU A 49 -25.34 19.43 -4.63
C LEU A 49 -26.14 18.32 -3.95
N ASN A 50 -25.70 17.08 -4.13
CA ASN A 50 -26.24 15.87 -3.55
C ASN A 50 -26.51 16.02 -2.03
N PRO A 51 -27.73 15.69 -1.55
CA PRO A 51 -28.11 15.86 -0.15
C PRO A 51 -27.31 14.98 0.82
N LYS A 52 -26.59 13.95 0.34
CA LYS A 52 -25.66 13.16 1.16
C LYS A 52 -24.47 13.99 1.66
N VAL A 53 -24.16 15.12 1.02
CA VAL A 53 -23.17 16.07 1.51
C VAL A 53 -23.83 16.98 2.54
N THR A 54 -23.70 16.61 3.81
CA THR A 54 -24.38 17.30 4.93
C THR A 54 -23.53 18.40 5.58
N ASP A 55 -22.20 18.37 5.41
CA ASP A 55 -21.29 19.34 6.02
C ASP A 55 -21.59 20.78 5.52
N PRO A 56 -22.01 21.71 6.40
CA PRO A 56 -22.42 23.05 5.99
C PRO A 56 -21.31 23.85 5.29
N SER A 57 -20.06 23.70 5.73
CA SER A 57 -18.91 24.42 5.17
C SER A 57 -18.63 23.94 3.75
N VAL A 58 -18.71 22.62 3.51
CA VAL A 58 -18.56 22.06 2.17
C VAL A 58 -19.70 22.53 1.26
N ARG A 59 -20.95 22.54 1.74
CA ARG A 59 -22.09 23.02 0.94
C ARG A 59 -21.96 24.49 0.57
N GLU A 60 -21.50 25.34 1.50
CA GLU A 60 -21.27 26.77 1.24
C GLU A 60 -20.14 27.00 0.22
N CYS A 61 -19.07 26.20 0.27
CA CYS A 61 -18.02 26.26 -0.74
C CYS A 61 -18.52 25.83 -2.12
N MET A 62 -19.28 24.72 -2.18
CA MET A 62 -19.79 24.19 -3.44
C MET A 62 -20.83 25.10 -4.10
N SER A 63 -21.64 25.84 -3.33
CA SER A 63 -22.63 26.76 -3.92
C SER A 63 -22.01 27.90 -4.73
N LYS A 64 -20.73 28.22 -4.48
CA LYS A 64 -19.97 29.25 -5.22
C LYS A 64 -19.43 28.73 -6.57
N ILE A 65 -19.30 27.41 -6.70
CA ILE A 65 -18.64 26.74 -7.84
C ILE A 65 -19.67 26.05 -8.74
N LEU A 66 -20.61 25.31 -8.16
CA LEU A 66 -21.55 24.46 -8.88
C LEU A 66 -22.62 25.31 -9.58
N LYS A 67 -22.70 25.16 -10.90
CA LYS A 67 -23.71 25.80 -11.76
C LYS A 67 -24.28 24.73 -12.70
N PRO A 68 -25.55 24.83 -13.13
CA PRO A 68 -26.13 23.90 -14.09
C PRO A 68 -25.31 23.87 -15.39
N ASN A 69 -24.85 22.68 -15.78
CA ASN A 69 -24.10 22.46 -17.02
C ASN A 69 -24.48 21.10 -17.65
N PRO A 70 -25.59 21.03 -18.41
CA PRO A 70 -26.06 19.80 -19.05
C PRO A 70 -25.05 19.20 -20.05
N GLU A 71 -24.28 20.04 -20.75
CA GLU A 71 -23.28 19.57 -21.72
C GLU A 71 -22.16 18.80 -21.03
N LEU A 72 -21.63 19.33 -19.92
CA LEU A 72 -20.62 18.62 -19.11
C LEU A 72 -21.20 17.33 -18.51
N ALA A 73 -22.44 17.35 -18.01
CA ALA A 73 -23.08 16.16 -17.48
C ALA A 73 -23.24 15.04 -18.53
N ALA A 74 -23.63 15.39 -19.75
CA ALA A 74 -23.71 14.46 -20.87
C ALA A 74 -22.34 13.90 -21.24
N PHE A 75 -21.31 14.75 -21.25
CA PHE A 75 -19.92 14.33 -21.47
C PHE A 75 -19.45 13.31 -20.41
N ILE A 76 -19.62 13.61 -19.11
CA ILE A 76 -19.25 12.70 -18.02
C ILE A 76 -20.02 11.38 -18.12
N THR A 77 -21.32 11.45 -18.43
CA THR A 77 -22.15 10.25 -18.63
C THR A 77 -21.61 9.38 -19.76
N LYS A 78 -21.26 9.99 -20.90
CA LYS A 78 -20.71 9.27 -22.04
C LYS A 78 -19.42 8.54 -21.67
N GLU A 79 -18.43 9.25 -21.14
CA GLU A 79 -17.11 8.68 -20.82
C GLU A 79 -17.15 7.64 -19.68
N CYS A 80 -18.03 7.82 -18.68
CA CYS A 80 -18.10 6.92 -17.52
C CYS A 80 -19.11 5.77 -17.66
N SER A 81 -19.99 5.80 -18.65
CA SER A 81 -20.96 4.71 -18.89
C SER A 81 -20.35 3.49 -19.58
N GLU A 82 -19.19 3.64 -20.22
CA GLU A 82 -18.47 2.56 -20.86
C GLU A 82 -17.89 1.57 -19.84
N GLU A 83 -17.82 0.29 -20.21
CA GLU A 83 -17.20 -0.75 -19.38
C GLU A 83 -15.66 -0.62 -19.35
N ASN A 84 -15.06 -0.12 -20.44
CA ASN A 84 -13.61 0.07 -20.51
C ASN A 84 -13.22 1.43 -19.90
N TRP A 85 -12.48 1.39 -18.79
CA TRP A 85 -11.96 2.57 -18.09
C TRP A 85 -10.50 2.88 -18.42
N GLU A 86 -9.93 2.21 -19.42
CA GLU A 86 -8.61 2.54 -19.94
C GLU A 86 -8.55 4.02 -20.36
N CYS A 87 -7.43 4.67 -20.07
CA CYS A 87 -7.18 6.09 -20.38
C CYS A 87 -8.23 7.06 -19.82
N ILE A 88 -9.06 6.65 -18.84
CA ILE A 88 -10.14 7.50 -18.31
C ILE A 88 -9.62 8.83 -17.76
N ILE A 89 -8.42 8.86 -17.19
CA ILE A 89 -7.82 10.10 -16.66
C ILE A 89 -7.61 11.11 -17.79
N THR A 90 -7.07 10.70 -18.94
CA THR A 90 -6.86 11.59 -20.09
C THR A 90 -8.16 11.89 -20.85
N ARG A 91 -9.18 11.02 -20.77
CA ARG A 91 -10.50 11.32 -21.35
C ARG A 91 -11.22 12.38 -20.53
N ILE A 92 -11.27 12.21 -19.21
CA ILE A 92 -11.91 13.16 -18.31
C ILE A 92 -11.07 14.44 -18.16
N TRP A 93 -9.76 14.36 -18.00
CA TRP A 93 -8.86 15.51 -17.84
C TRP A 93 -7.81 15.56 -18.97
N PRO A 94 -8.18 16.09 -20.16
CA PRO A 94 -7.38 15.94 -21.39
C PRO A 94 -6.09 16.74 -21.39
N ASN A 95 -5.99 17.79 -20.58
CA ASN A 95 -4.79 18.62 -20.49
C ASN A 95 -3.79 18.14 -19.43
N THR A 96 -4.05 16.99 -18.79
CA THR A 96 -3.18 16.39 -17.79
C THR A 96 -1.83 16.00 -18.40
N LYS A 97 -0.75 16.55 -17.85
CA LYS A 97 0.62 16.32 -18.32
C LYS A 97 1.31 15.14 -17.63
N TYR A 98 1.00 14.90 -16.36
CA TYR A 98 1.59 13.85 -15.53
C TYR A 98 0.72 13.57 -14.30
N LEU A 99 1.00 12.43 -13.66
CA LEU A 99 0.46 12.04 -12.37
C LEU A 99 1.44 12.40 -11.25
N ASP A 100 1.03 13.17 -10.25
CA ASP A 100 1.83 13.51 -9.08
C ASP A 100 1.47 12.57 -7.93
N VAL A 101 2.19 11.44 -7.85
CA VAL A 101 1.90 10.33 -6.94
C VAL A 101 3.18 9.58 -6.57
N ILE A 102 3.31 9.17 -5.30
CA ILE A 102 4.38 8.28 -4.88
C ILE A 102 4.09 6.86 -5.39
N VAL A 103 4.99 6.35 -6.22
CA VAL A 103 5.02 4.98 -6.78
C VAL A 103 6.33 4.24 -6.47
N THR A 104 7.14 4.73 -5.52
CA THR A 104 8.33 4.02 -5.02
C THR A 104 8.02 3.13 -3.83
N GLY A 105 8.89 2.15 -3.53
CA GLY A 105 8.70 1.24 -2.40
C GLY A 105 7.46 0.36 -2.58
N ALA A 106 6.66 0.21 -1.52
CA ALA A 106 5.44 -0.60 -1.57
C ALA A 106 4.42 -0.10 -2.62
N MET A 107 4.41 1.19 -2.94
CA MET A 107 3.47 1.75 -3.92
C MET A 107 3.79 1.37 -5.37
N ALA A 108 4.96 0.78 -5.65
CA ALA A 108 5.34 0.34 -6.98
C ALA A 108 4.37 -0.72 -7.56
N GLN A 109 3.67 -1.47 -6.69
CA GLN A 109 2.66 -2.45 -7.09
C GLN A 109 1.48 -1.86 -7.87
N TYR A 110 1.23 -0.55 -7.72
CA TYR A 110 0.14 0.16 -8.39
C TYR A 110 0.49 0.76 -9.74
N ILE A 111 1.77 0.68 -10.17
CA ILE A 111 2.23 1.24 -11.45
C ILE A 111 1.40 0.71 -12.64
N PRO A 112 1.18 -0.62 -12.82
CA PRO A 112 0.42 -1.11 -13.97
C PRO A 112 -1.04 -0.62 -13.98
N THR A 113 -1.67 -0.55 -12.81
CA THR A 113 -3.06 -0.06 -12.67
C THR A 113 -3.16 1.43 -13.00
N LEU A 114 -2.18 2.23 -12.57
CA LEU A 114 -2.12 3.64 -12.94
C LEU A 114 -1.83 3.84 -14.42
N GLU A 115 -0.98 3.02 -15.03
CA GLU A 115 -0.73 3.04 -16.48
C GLU A 115 -2.02 2.77 -17.26
N TYR A 116 -2.81 1.77 -16.85
CA TYR A 116 -4.11 1.46 -17.45
C TYR A 116 -5.08 2.66 -17.41
N TYR A 117 -5.29 3.27 -16.24
CA TYR A 117 -6.24 4.39 -16.13
C TYR A 117 -5.73 5.69 -16.76
N SER A 118 -4.41 5.87 -16.87
CA SER A 118 -3.80 7.10 -17.37
C SER A 118 -3.41 7.08 -18.84
N GLY A 119 -3.35 5.90 -19.48
CA GLY A 119 -2.81 5.78 -20.83
C GLY A 119 -1.31 6.01 -20.90
N GLY A 120 -0.58 5.69 -19.82
CA GLY A 120 0.88 5.83 -19.75
C GLY A 120 1.39 7.25 -19.51
N LEU A 121 0.61 8.10 -18.82
CA LEU A 121 1.12 9.42 -18.39
C LEU A 121 2.35 9.26 -17.47
N PRO A 122 3.32 10.19 -17.52
CA PRO A 122 4.45 10.19 -16.60
C PRO A 122 3.99 10.20 -15.14
N MET A 123 4.64 9.40 -14.28
CA MET A 123 4.37 9.33 -12.84
C MET A 123 5.49 10.02 -12.06
N ALA A 124 5.23 11.23 -11.57
CA ALA A 124 6.19 12.04 -10.84
C ALA A 124 6.19 11.72 -9.35
N CYS A 125 7.26 11.07 -8.88
CA CYS A 125 7.57 10.94 -7.45
C CYS A 125 8.40 12.16 -7.02
N THR A 126 7.77 13.14 -6.37
CA THR A 126 8.37 14.46 -6.13
C THR A 126 9.15 14.55 -4.83
N MET A 127 8.69 13.90 -3.76
CA MET A 127 9.21 14.09 -2.40
C MET A 127 9.41 12.77 -1.65
N TYR A 128 10.37 12.78 -0.72
CA TYR A 128 10.60 11.73 0.27
C TYR A 128 10.57 12.35 1.67
N ALA A 129 9.58 11.95 2.47
CA ALA A 129 9.32 12.51 3.79
C ALA A 129 8.64 11.47 4.70
N SER A 130 8.67 11.73 5.99
CA SER A 130 7.95 10.97 7.02
C SER A 130 7.31 11.90 8.06
N SER A 131 6.63 11.31 9.04
CA SER A 131 6.07 12.06 10.18
C SER A 131 7.17 12.64 11.08
N GLU A 132 8.32 11.97 11.16
CA GLU A 132 9.48 12.34 11.98
C GLU A 132 10.30 13.48 11.35
N CYS A 133 10.45 13.48 10.02
CA CYS A 133 11.23 14.49 9.30
C CYS A 133 10.90 14.50 7.80
N TYR A 134 11.00 15.68 7.17
CA TYR A 134 11.06 15.77 5.71
C TYR A 134 12.50 15.59 5.26
N PHE A 135 12.76 14.65 4.35
CA PHE A 135 14.14 14.27 4.02
C PHE A 135 14.65 14.97 2.77
N GLY A 136 13.90 14.87 1.67
CA GLY A 136 14.41 15.29 0.37
C GLY A 136 13.41 15.26 -0.76
N LEU A 137 13.91 15.54 -1.96
CA LEU A 137 13.11 15.63 -3.18
C LEU A 137 13.79 14.94 -4.37
N ASN A 138 12.99 14.57 -5.35
CA ASN A 138 13.50 14.04 -6.62
C ASN A 138 13.86 15.20 -7.55
N LEU A 139 15.15 15.34 -7.86
CA LEU A 139 15.65 16.38 -8.78
C LEU A 139 15.34 16.09 -10.25
N LYS A 140 14.90 14.86 -10.58
CA LYS A 140 14.48 14.43 -11.92
C LYS A 140 13.06 13.85 -11.87
N PRO A 141 12.03 14.68 -11.63
CA PRO A 141 10.66 14.19 -11.38
C PRO A 141 10.02 13.47 -12.57
N MET A 142 10.56 13.61 -13.79
CA MET A 142 10.06 12.95 -15.00
C MET A 142 10.84 11.69 -15.40
N CYS A 143 11.72 11.18 -14.52
CA CYS A 143 12.40 9.90 -14.76
C CYS A 143 11.41 8.73 -14.70
N LYS A 144 11.83 7.55 -15.17
CA LYS A 144 11.02 6.35 -15.01
C LYS A 144 10.82 6.03 -13.52
N PRO A 145 9.68 5.45 -13.11
CA PRO A 145 9.45 5.04 -11.71
C PRO A 145 10.56 4.14 -11.14
N SER A 146 11.14 3.26 -11.97
CA SER A 146 12.22 2.35 -11.59
C SER A 146 13.59 3.03 -11.42
N GLU A 147 13.73 4.29 -11.80
CA GLU A 147 14.98 5.08 -11.76
C GLU A 147 14.93 6.21 -10.71
N VAL A 148 13.81 6.35 -9.99
CA VAL A 148 13.62 7.42 -9.01
C VAL A 148 14.73 7.39 -7.95
N SER A 149 15.36 8.55 -7.77
CA SER A 149 16.34 8.80 -6.72
C SER A 149 16.04 10.13 -6.03
N TYR A 150 16.01 10.12 -4.71
CA TYR A 150 15.75 11.30 -3.89
C TYR A 150 17.06 11.91 -3.40
N THR A 151 17.19 13.23 -3.49
CA THR A 151 18.34 13.96 -2.94
C THR A 151 17.93 14.50 -1.57
N ILE A 152 18.63 14.06 -0.51
CA ILE A 152 18.40 14.54 0.84
C ILE A 152 18.83 16.00 0.93
N MET A 153 17.99 16.83 1.56
CA MET A 153 18.23 18.26 1.75
C MET A 153 18.97 18.48 3.08
N PRO A 154 20.25 18.89 3.06
CA PRO A 154 21.11 18.90 4.26
C PRO A 154 20.64 19.84 5.38
N ASN A 155 19.74 20.77 5.09
CA ASN A 155 19.20 21.73 6.05
C ASN A 155 17.99 21.20 6.84
N MET A 156 17.45 20.03 6.51
CA MET A 156 16.18 19.56 7.09
C MET A 156 16.37 18.89 8.46
N ALA A 157 17.48 18.18 8.65
CA ALA A 157 17.90 17.53 9.88
C ALA A 157 19.40 17.19 9.76
N TYR A 158 20.00 16.73 10.85
CA TYR A 158 21.30 16.07 10.77
C TYR A 158 21.09 14.59 10.43
N PHE A 159 21.76 14.13 9.37
CA PHE A 159 21.55 12.81 8.76
C PHE A 159 22.79 11.94 8.94
N GLU A 160 22.59 10.79 9.58
CA GLU A 160 23.58 9.74 9.76
C GLU A 160 23.08 8.45 9.10
N PHE A 161 24.01 7.55 8.78
CA PHE A 161 23.72 6.34 8.03
C PHE A 161 24.40 5.14 8.67
N LEU A 162 23.62 4.09 8.91
CA LEU A 162 24.12 2.81 9.41
C LEU A 162 24.30 1.85 8.22
N PRO A 163 25.53 1.39 7.91
CA PRO A 163 25.76 0.45 6.82
C PRO A 163 24.90 -0.83 6.94
N HIS A 164 24.33 -1.26 5.82
CA HIS A 164 23.57 -2.51 5.72
C HIS A 164 24.42 -3.55 4.99
N ASP A 165 25.45 -4.07 5.68
CA ASP A 165 26.23 -5.21 5.20
C ASP A 165 25.65 -6.52 5.76
N ASP A 166 25.41 -7.51 4.88
CA ASP A 166 24.92 -8.86 5.24
C ASP A 166 25.90 -9.64 6.16
N SER A 167 27.14 -9.17 6.30
CA SER A 167 28.19 -9.82 7.09
C SER A 167 28.35 -9.28 8.52
N SER A 168 27.65 -8.19 8.88
CA SER A 168 27.82 -7.52 10.17
C SER A 168 26.55 -7.57 11.02
N ALA A 169 26.08 -8.77 11.33
CA ALA A 169 25.35 -9.01 12.58
C ALA A 169 26.35 -8.86 13.76
N GLN A 170 26.91 -7.65 13.95
CA GLN A 170 27.65 -7.34 15.16
C GLN A 170 26.68 -6.75 16.17
N ASP A 171 26.59 -7.45 17.31
CA ASP A 171 25.96 -7.01 18.54
C ASP A 171 26.19 -5.52 18.79
N SER A 172 25.12 -4.74 18.67
CA SER A 172 25.10 -3.37 19.15
C SER A 172 25.05 -3.41 20.68
N SER A 173 26.20 -3.52 21.34
CA SER A 173 26.32 -3.25 22.77
C SER A 173 26.24 -1.73 22.99
N ARG A 174 25.71 -1.30 24.15
CA ARG A 174 25.70 0.13 24.52
C ARG A 174 27.10 0.75 24.59
N ASP A 175 28.13 -0.08 24.75
CA ASP A 175 29.52 0.31 24.96
C ASP A 175 30.30 0.47 23.63
N SER A 176 29.70 0.14 22.49
CA SER A 176 30.35 0.23 21.17
C SER A 176 29.31 0.57 20.09
N PRO A 177 28.83 1.83 20.02
CA PRO A 177 27.86 2.20 19.00
C PRO A 177 28.44 1.95 17.60
N PRO A 178 27.65 1.40 16.66
CA PRO A 178 28.12 1.16 15.31
C PRO A 178 28.61 2.47 14.69
N ARG A 179 29.70 2.39 13.92
CA ARG A 179 30.26 3.55 13.23
C ARG A 179 29.25 4.03 12.19
N LEU A 180 28.60 5.15 12.49
CA LEU A 180 27.71 5.80 11.54
C LEU A 180 28.53 6.59 10.52
N VAL A 181 27.98 6.72 9.33
CA VAL A 181 28.55 7.46 8.21
C VAL A 181 27.78 8.76 8.07
N ASP A 182 28.48 9.87 7.93
CA ASP A 182 27.88 11.18 7.67
C ASP A 182 27.32 11.24 6.24
N LEU A 183 26.37 12.14 6.01
CA LEU A 183 25.72 12.33 4.70
C LEU A 183 26.73 12.53 3.54
N ALA A 184 27.86 13.20 3.78
CA ALA A 184 28.85 13.49 2.76
C ALA A 184 29.80 12.30 2.45
N ASP A 185 29.91 11.33 3.37
CA ASP A 185 30.91 10.26 3.31
C ASP A 185 30.36 8.92 2.79
N LEU A 186 29.19 8.98 2.17
CA LEU A 186 28.50 7.81 1.64
C LEU A 186 29.14 7.27 0.36
N GLU A 187 29.02 5.97 0.14
CA GLU A 187 29.59 5.31 -1.04
C GLU A 187 28.49 4.87 -2.01
N VAL A 188 28.69 5.15 -3.30
CA VAL A 188 27.76 4.75 -4.37
C VAL A 188 27.63 3.22 -4.42
N GLY A 189 26.40 2.74 -4.55
CA GLY A 189 26.07 1.32 -4.64
C GLY A 189 25.86 0.62 -3.29
N LYS A 190 26.30 1.23 -2.18
CA LYS A 190 26.08 0.66 -0.84
C LYS A 190 24.68 0.98 -0.30
N GLU A 191 24.21 0.11 0.59
CA GLU A 191 22.93 0.24 1.28
C GLU A 191 23.13 0.68 2.73
N TYR A 192 22.24 1.55 3.19
CA TYR A 192 22.30 2.12 4.52
C TYR A 192 20.90 2.24 5.12
N GLU A 193 20.82 2.11 6.44
CA GLU A 193 19.66 2.50 7.22
C GLU A 193 19.75 3.98 7.62
N LEU A 194 18.68 4.73 7.39
CA LEU A 194 18.60 6.15 7.69
C LEU A 194 18.44 6.41 9.19
N ILE A 195 19.32 7.27 9.73
CA ILE A 195 19.30 7.77 11.09
C ILE A 195 19.19 9.29 11.06
N VAL A 196 18.28 9.85 11.87
CA VAL A 196 18.01 11.29 11.89
C VAL A 196 18.15 11.90 13.27
N THR A 197 18.71 13.10 13.31
CA THR A 197 18.65 13.99 14.47
C THR A 197 17.88 15.25 14.07
N THR A 198 16.71 15.46 14.67
CA THR A 198 15.76 16.50 14.27
C THR A 198 15.72 17.66 15.26
N TYR A 199 15.32 18.84 14.79
CA TYR A 199 15.10 20.02 15.64
C TYR A 199 14.05 19.79 16.74
N ALA A 200 13.12 18.84 16.54
CA ALA A 200 12.07 18.50 17.49
C ALA A 200 12.54 17.60 18.65
N GLY A 201 13.83 17.23 18.68
CA GLY A 201 14.44 16.50 19.80
C GLY A 201 14.56 14.99 19.60
N LEU A 202 14.33 14.47 18.38
CA LEU A 202 14.77 13.10 18.06
C LEU A 202 16.29 13.12 17.88
N CYS A 203 17.01 12.31 18.64
CA CYS A 203 18.47 12.23 18.59
C CYS A 203 18.91 10.85 18.13
N ARG A 204 19.64 10.79 17.00
CA ARG A 204 20.11 9.55 16.37
C ARG A 204 19.00 8.49 16.25
N TYR A 205 17.81 8.95 15.87
CA TYR A 205 16.62 8.12 15.74
C TYR A 205 16.69 7.28 14.45
N ARG A 206 16.51 5.97 14.58
CA ARG A 206 16.47 5.04 13.46
C ARG A 206 15.11 5.10 12.78
N VAL A 207 15.07 5.58 11.54
CA VAL A 207 13.82 5.67 10.75
C VAL A 207 13.35 4.27 10.33
N GLY A 208 14.30 3.35 10.12
CA GLY A 208 14.06 2.00 9.63
C GLY A 208 14.02 1.89 8.10
N ASP A 209 14.19 2.99 7.38
CA ASP A 209 14.25 3.00 5.92
C ASP A 209 15.64 2.58 5.43
N ILE A 210 15.66 1.67 4.45
CA ILE A 210 16.87 1.19 3.77
C ILE A 210 16.98 1.88 2.42
N LEU A 211 18.09 2.56 2.24
CA LEU A 211 18.38 3.43 1.11
C LEU A 211 19.67 2.96 0.43
N ARG A 212 19.65 2.87 -0.90
CA ARG A 212 20.84 2.60 -1.70
C ARG A 212 21.33 3.90 -2.35
N VAL A 213 22.60 4.22 -2.19
CA VAL A 213 23.19 5.41 -2.82
C VAL A 213 23.32 5.17 -4.33
N THR A 214 22.69 6.01 -5.14
CA THR A 214 22.71 5.88 -6.60
C THR A 214 23.69 6.84 -7.27
N GLY A 215 24.09 7.90 -6.57
CA GLY A 215 25.02 8.90 -7.08
C GLY A 215 25.02 10.14 -6.21
N PHE A 216 25.53 11.24 -6.77
CA PHE A 216 25.62 12.53 -6.09
C PHE A 216 25.14 13.65 -7.01
N HIS A 217 24.43 14.61 -6.44
CA HIS A 217 24.17 15.90 -7.05
C HIS A 217 25.02 16.95 -6.35
N ASN A 218 26.08 17.40 -7.02
CA ASN A 218 27.20 18.11 -6.38
C ASN A 218 27.79 17.25 -5.25
N ALA A 219 27.79 17.74 -4.01
CA ALA A 219 28.22 16.99 -2.83
C ALA A 219 27.06 16.26 -2.11
N ALA A 220 25.81 16.47 -2.52
CA ALA A 220 24.66 15.86 -1.86
C ALA A 220 24.35 14.46 -2.45
N PRO A 221 24.29 13.40 -1.64
CA PRO A 221 23.99 12.05 -2.11
C PRO A 221 22.54 11.93 -2.60
N GLN A 222 22.35 11.06 -3.59
CA GLN A 222 21.05 10.66 -4.12
C GLN A 222 20.78 9.20 -3.75
N PHE A 223 19.55 8.91 -3.36
CA PHE A 223 19.16 7.62 -2.81
C PHE A 223 17.99 7.02 -3.55
N ARG A 224 18.10 5.73 -3.84
CA ARG A 224 16.96 4.89 -4.18
C ARG A 224 16.38 4.29 -2.91
N PHE A 225 15.08 4.48 -2.71
CA PHE A 225 14.36 3.81 -1.64
C PHE A 225 14.26 2.31 -1.94
N ILE A 226 14.78 1.46 -1.05
CA ILE A 226 14.73 0.01 -1.21
C ILE A 226 13.49 -0.54 -0.50
N ARG A 227 13.43 -0.37 0.82
CA ARG A 227 12.34 -0.86 1.67
C ARG A 227 12.39 -0.22 3.04
N ARG A 228 11.30 -0.34 3.80
CA ARG A 228 11.32 -0.13 5.25
C ARG A 228 11.55 -1.47 5.94
N LYS A 229 12.46 -1.51 6.93
CA LYS A 229 12.75 -2.71 7.71
C LYS A 229 11.48 -3.24 8.37
N ASN A 230 11.41 -4.56 8.46
CA ASN A 230 10.32 -5.32 9.09
C ASN A 230 8.93 -5.09 8.48
N VAL A 231 8.79 -4.51 7.28
CA VAL A 231 7.48 -4.42 6.63
C VAL A 231 7.26 -5.64 5.74
N LEU A 232 6.22 -6.41 6.06
CA LEU A 232 5.83 -7.62 5.36
C LEU A 232 4.68 -7.36 4.37
N LEU A 233 3.63 -6.64 4.80
CA LEU A 233 2.46 -6.29 3.99
C LEU A 233 2.16 -4.79 4.08
N SER A 234 1.64 -4.23 2.97
CA SER A 234 1.23 -2.82 2.87
C SER A 234 0.33 -2.60 1.66
N ILE A 235 -0.85 -2.00 1.86
CA ILE A 235 -1.78 -1.61 0.79
C ILE A 235 -1.77 -0.09 0.60
N ASP A 236 -1.84 0.67 1.68
CA ASP A 236 -1.78 2.13 1.71
C ASP A 236 -0.63 2.55 2.65
N PHE A 237 -0.90 3.40 3.65
CA PHE A 237 0.07 3.77 4.68
C PHE A 237 0.20 2.73 5.80
N ASP A 238 -0.61 1.67 5.80
CA ASP A 238 -0.46 0.52 6.71
C ASP A 238 0.88 -0.19 6.48
N LYS A 239 1.48 -0.64 7.58
CA LYS A 239 2.71 -1.43 7.60
C LYS A 239 2.49 -2.54 8.61
N THR A 240 2.38 -3.78 8.14
CA THR A 240 2.30 -4.96 8.99
C THR A 240 3.60 -5.72 8.96
N ASP A 241 4.14 -6.03 10.14
CA ASP A 241 5.36 -6.82 10.28
C ASP A 241 5.09 -8.32 10.44
N GLU A 242 6.15 -9.13 10.39
CA GLU A 242 6.04 -10.58 10.51
C GLU A 242 5.52 -11.03 11.89
N SER A 243 5.88 -10.30 12.96
CA SER A 243 5.45 -10.63 14.33
C SER A 243 3.97 -10.32 14.54
N GLU A 244 3.49 -9.20 14.01
CA GLU A 244 2.08 -8.83 14.00
C GLU A 244 1.25 -9.84 13.21
N LEU A 245 1.73 -10.25 12.03
CA LEU A 245 1.03 -11.27 11.22
C LEU A 245 1.01 -12.64 11.93
N GLN A 246 2.13 -13.07 12.50
CA GLN A 246 2.21 -14.32 13.27
C GLN A 246 1.23 -14.30 14.45
N GLN A 247 1.21 -13.21 15.23
CA GLN A 247 0.27 -13.06 16.34
C GLN A 247 -1.19 -13.07 15.89
N ALA A 248 -1.50 -12.43 14.75
CA ALA A 248 -2.84 -12.44 14.19
C ALA A 248 -3.30 -13.86 13.79
N ILE A 249 -2.40 -14.66 13.23
CA ILE A 249 -2.67 -16.05 12.85
C ILE A 249 -2.84 -16.93 14.08
N GLU A 250 -2.01 -16.77 15.11
CA GLU A 250 -2.15 -17.49 16.37
C GLU A 250 -3.50 -17.21 17.04
N ASN A 251 -3.93 -15.95 17.05
CA ASN A 251 -5.21 -15.55 17.62
C ASN A 251 -6.39 -16.13 16.82
N ALA A 252 -6.33 -16.09 15.49
CA ALA A 252 -7.37 -16.69 14.65
C ALA A 252 -7.40 -18.22 14.76
N SER A 253 -6.24 -18.86 14.92
CA SER A 253 -6.11 -20.31 15.09
C SER A 253 -6.78 -20.84 16.36
N VAL A 254 -7.04 -19.98 17.36
CA VAL A 254 -7.82 -20.36 18.55
C VAL A 254 -9.22 -20.83 18.18
N LEU A 255 -9.86 -20.19 17.19
CA LEU A 255 -11.21 -20.56 16.74
C LEU A 255 -11.25 -21.94 16.07
N LEU A 256 -10.14 -22.36 15.44
CA LEU A 256 -10.05 -23.66 14.77
C LEU A 256 -9.89 -24.84 15.75
N LYS A 257 -9.50 -24.56 17.01
CA LYS A 257 -9.29 -25.61 18.02
C LYS A 257 -10.57 -26.39 18.33
N GLU A 258 -11.72 -25.74 18.30
CA GLU A 258 -13.04 -26.39 18.51
C GLU A 258 -13.33 -27.45 17.45
N PHE A 259 -12.75 -27.30 16.26
CA PHE A 259 -12.90 -28.18 15.11
C PHE A 259 -11.76 -29.21 14.99
N ASN A 260 -10.90 -29.32 16.01
CA ASN A 260 -9.67 -30.14 15.96
C ASN A 260 -8.84 -29.89 14.68
N THR A 261 -8.84 -28.64 14.23
CA THR A 261 -8.15 -28.19 13.02
C THR A 261 -7.01 -27.27 13.41
N SER A 262 -5.87 -27.39 12.75
CA SER A 262 -4.70 -26.53 12.97
C SER A 262 -4.15 -26.01 11.66
N VAL A 263 -3.61 -24.79 11.67
CA VAL A 263 -2.85 -24.26 10.54
C VAL A 263 -1.51 -24.98 10.49
N VAL A 264 -1.24 -25.69 9.40
CA VAL A 264 0.04 -26.37 9.14
C VAL A 264 1.07 -25.34 8.74
N GLU A 265 0.75 -24.59 7.70
CA GLU A 265 1.59 -23.52 7.18
C GLU A 265 0.75 -22.40 6.59
N TYR A 266 1.40 -21.24 6.48
CA TYR A 266 0.79 -20.07 5.89
C TYR A 266 1.80 -19.18 5.14
N THR A 267 1.26 -18.42 4.19
CA THR A 267 1.95 -17.28 3.59
C THR A 267 0.95 -16.17 3.30
N SER A 268 1.42 -15.00 2.88
CA SER A 268 0.57 -13.83 2.63
C SER A 268 0.98 -13.08 1.37
N TYR A 269 0.09 -12.25 0.85
CA TYR A 269 0.44 -11.22 -0.11
C TYR A 269 -0.57 -10.06 -0.08
N ALA A 270 -0.19 -8.93 -0.65
CA ALA A 270 -1.05 -7.76 -0.85
C ALA A 270 -1.75 -7.86 -2.22
N ASP A 271 -3.07 -8.06 -2.24
CA ASP A 271 -3.85 -8.10 -3.49
C ASP A 271 -4.29 -6.69 -3.88
N THR A 272 -3.84 -6.27 -5.07
CA THR A 272 -4.13 -4.97 -5.66
C THR A 272 -4.91 -5.07 -6.96
N LYS A 273 -5.45 -6.26 -7.27
CA LYS A 273 -6.32 -6.47 -8.45
C LYS A 273 -7.64 -5.72 -8.33
N GLN A 274 -8.12 -5.52 -7.10
CA GLN A 274 -9.31 -4.73 -6.78
C GLN A 274 -8.94 -3.46 -6.02
N ILE A 275 -9.81 -2.45 -6.07
CA ILE A 275 -9.63 -1.18 -5.39
C ILE A 275 -10.84 -0.96 -4.45
N PRO A 276 -10.64 -0.79 -3.13
CA PRO A 276 -9.35 -0.83 -2.43
C PRO A 276 -8.73 -2.24 -2.45
N GLY A 277 -7.40 -2.32 -2.40
CA GLY A 277 -6.70 -3.61 -2.27
C GLY A 277 -6.85 -4.18 -0.86
N HIS A 278 -6.50 -5.44 -0.66
CA HIS A 278 -6.67 -6.14 0.62
C HIS A 278 -5.56 -7.15 0.87
N TYR A 279 -5.46 -7.62 2.12
CA TYR A 279 -4.52 -8.68 2.48
C TYR A 279 -5.11 -10.04 2.13
N VAL A 280 -4.31 -10.91 1.55
CA VAL A 280 -4.67 -12.31 1.29
C VAL A 280 -3.72 -13.22 2.03
N ILE A 281 -4.27 -14.11 2.84
CA ILE A 281 -3.54 -15.08 3.64
C ILE A 281 -3.87 -16.48 3.12
N TYR A 282 -2.86 -17.24 2.71
CA TYR A 282 -3.02 -18.64 2.33
C TYR A 282 -2.84 -19.51 3.56
N TRP A 283 -3.78 -20.41 3.81
CA TRP A 283 -3.74 -21.39 4.90
C TRP A 283 -3.78 -22.81 4.35
N GLU A 284 -2.80 -23.62 4.73
CA GLU A 284 -2.91 -25.08 4.64
C GLU A 284 -3.34 -25.62 6.01
N LEU A 285 -4.45 -26.35 6.03
CA LEU A 285 -5.09 -26.79 7.26
C LEU A 285 -4.92 -28.30 7.45
N PHE A 286 -4.57 -28.69 8.67
CA PHE A 286 -4.64 -30.09 9.10
C PHE A 286 -5.97 -30.31 9.82
N VAL A 287 -6.89 -31.00 9.14
CA VAL A 287 -8.20 -31.36 9.68
C VAL A 287 -8.15 -32.81 10.14
N LYS A 288 -8.25 -33.04 11.47
CA LYS A 288 -8.15 -34.40 12.04
C LYS A 288 -9.38 -35.27 11.71
N ASP A 289 -10.56 -34.67 11.67
CA ASP A 289 -11.82 -35.33 11.32
C ASP A 289 -12.53 -34.54 10.23
N ALA A 290 -12.57 -35.09 9.01
CA ALA A 290 -13.19 -34.44 7.86
C ALA A 290 -14.71 -34.23 8.04
N ALA A 291 -15.37 -35.00 8.91
CA ALA A 291 -16.79 -34.81 9.23
C ALA A 291 -17.05 -33.57 10.10
N ASN A 292 -16.00 -33.04 10.76
CA ASN A 292 -16.05 -31.86 11.63
C ASN A 292 -15.09 -30.75 11.14
N ALA A 293 -14.98 -30.58 9.83
CA ALA A 293 -14.20 -29.50 9.24
C ALA A 293 -14.79 -28.13 9.61
N PRO A 294 -13.96 -27.07 9.73
CA PRO A 294 -14.45 -25.73 10.04
C PRO A 294 -15.39 -25.23 8.94
N THR A 295 -16.51 -24.63 9.33
CA THR A 295 -17.48 -24.07 8.38
C THR A 295 -16.98 -22.76 7.77
N ASP A 296 -17.59 -22.35 6.66
CA ASP A 296 -17.30 -21.08 6.01
C ASP A 296 -17.52 -19.88 6.94
N GLU A 297 -18.49 -19.95 7.85
CA GLU A 297 -18.69 -18.90 8.86
C GLU A 297 -17.51 -18.81 9.82
N VAL A 298 -16.97 -19.94 10.27
CA VAL A 298 -15.83 -19.98 11.19
C VAL A 298 -14.57 -19.42 10.53
N LEU A 299 -14.32 -19.76 9.26
CA LEU A 299 -13.19 -19.21 8.51
C LEU A 299 -13.35 -17.71 8.24
N SER A 300 -14.58 -17.24 8.01
CA SER A 300 -14.88 -15.80 7.92
C SER A 300 -14.65 -15.09 9.26
N GLN A 301 -15.01 -15.72 10.39
CA GLN A 301 -14.69 -15.20 11.73
C GLN A 301 -13.18 -15.23 12.01
N CYS A 302 -12.44 -16.20 11.49
CA CYS A 302 -10.97 -16.19 11.54
C CYS A 302 -10.41 -14.96 10.83
N CYS A 303 -10.95 -14.60 9.66
CA CYS A 303 -10.55 -13.38 8.95
C CYS A 303 -10.75 -12.14 9.85
N PHE A 304 -11.92 -12.01 10.47
CA PHE A 304 -12.23 -10.91 11.38
C PHE A 304 -11.29 -10.87 12.61
N GLN A 305 -11.03 -12.02 13.23
CA GLN A 305 -10.13 -12.13 14.37
C GLN A 305 -8.68 -11.75 14.02
N MET A 306 -8.24 -12.04 12.79
CA MET A 306 -6.96 -11.54 12.27
C MET A 306 -7.00 -10.01 12.17
N GLU A 307 -8.03 -9.43 11.57
CA GLU A 307 -8.15 -7.96 11.42
C GLU A 307 -8.15 -7.22 12.77
N GLU A 308 -8.81 -7.78 13.79
CA GLU A 308 -8.80 -7.24 15.17
C GLU A 308 -7.40 -7.26 15.82
N SER A 309 -6.59 -8.24 15.45
CA SER A 309 -5.24 -8.43 15.99
C SER A 309 -4.19 -7.54 15.31
N LEU A 310 -4.51 -7.00 14.13
CA LEU A 310 -3.62 -6.10 13.40
C LEU A 310 -3.55 -4.71 14.02
N ASN A 311 -2.49 -3.98 13.69
CA ASN A 311 -2.21 -2.69 14.30
C ASN A 311 -3.29 -1.62 14.02
N VAL A 312 -3.24 -0.54 14.80
CA VAL A 312 -4.21 0.56 14.75
C VAL A 312 -4.31 1.20 13.35
N VAL A 313 -3.21 1.18 12.58
CA VAL A 313 -3.13 1.79 11.26
C VAL A 313 -3.90 0.94 10.25
N TYR A 314 -3.71 -0.39 10.25
CA TYR A 314 -4.50 -1.31 9.44
C TYR A 314 -6.00 -1.15 9.73
N ARG A 315 -6.39 -1.20 11.02
CA ARG A 315 -7.80 -1.08 11.43
C ARG A 315 -8.40 0.28 11.06
N GLN A 316 -7.63 1.37 11.19
CA GLN A 316 -8.03 2.68 10.72
C GLN A 316 -8.29 2.69 9.21
N CYS A 317 -7.37 2.13 8.43
CA CYS A 317 -7.52 2.05 6.98
C CYS A 317 -8.73 1.21 6.54
N ARG A 318 -9.04 0.13 7.27
CA ARG A 318 -10.25 -0.69 7.03
C ARG A 318 -11.52 0.10 7.30
N VAL A 319 -11.62 0.77 8.45
CA VAL A 319 -12.80 1.60 8.80
C VAL A 319 -12.93 2.83 7.88
N ALA A 320 -11.81 3.38 7.40
CA ALA A 320 -11.77 4.50 6.46
C ALA A 320 -11.88 4.08 4.97
N ASP A 321 -12.13 2.79 4.68
CA ASP A 321 -12.32 2.24 3.33
C ASP A 321 -11.11 2.42 2.39
N SER A 322 -9.89 2.42 2.94
CA SER A 322 -8.64 2.44 2.17
C SER A 322 -8.05 1.03 1.97
N ILE A 323 -8.47 0.06 2.78
CA ILE A 323 -8.14 -1.36 2.65
C ILE A 323 -9.45 -2.15 2.60
N GLY A 324 -9.55 -3.11 1.67
CA GLY A 324 -10.66 -4.05 1.57
C GLY A 324 -10.64 -5.14 2.66
N PRO A 325 -11.69 -5.96 2.79
CA PRO A 325 -11.75 -7.02 3.78
C PRO A 325 -10.62 -8.05 3.58
N LEU A 326 -9.93 -8.41 4.67
CA LEU A 326 -8.94 -9.48 4.67
C LEU A 326 -9.57 -10.78 4.14
N GLU A 327 -8.81 -11.46 3.29
CA GLU A 327 -9.21 -12.73 2.66
C GLU A 327 -8.32 -13.87 3.17
N ILE A 328 -8.95 -14.96 3.61
CA ILE A 328 -8.27 -16.24 3.83
C ILE A 328 -8.57 -17.17 2.65
N ARG A 329 -7.52 -17.70 2.03
CA ARG A 329 -7.58 -18.72 0.98
C ARG A 329 -7.08 -20.05 1.55
N VAL A 330 -7.98 -21.02 1.70
CA VAL A 330 -7.61 -22.37 2.12
C VAL A 330 -7.04 -23.13 0.93
N VAL A 331 -5.86 -23.72 1.06
CA VAL A 331 -5.22 -24.53 0.02
C VAL A 331 -5.27 -26.02 0.34
N LYS A 332 -5.10 -26.85 -0.69
CA LYS A 332 -5.04 -28.31 -0.54
C LYS A 332 -3.85 -28.74 0.31
N ASN A 333 -3.97 -29.86 1.01
CA ASN A 333 -2.85 -30.46 1.74
C ASN A 333 -1.71 -30.81 0.79
N GLY A 334 -0.46 -30.57 1.20
CA GLY A 334 0.75 -30.73 0.39
C GLY A 334 1.06 -29.54 -0.53
N THR A 335 0.30 -28.44 -0.47
CA THR A 335 0.56 -27.26 -1.31
C THR A 335 1.87 -26.57 -0.92
N PHE A 336 2.16 -26.46 0.38
CA PHE A 336 3.42 -25.87 0.81
C PHE A 336 4.63 -26.78 0.59
N GLU A 337 4.42 -28.11 0.47
CA GLU A 337 5.45 -29.05 0.01
C GLU A 337 5.77 -28.82 -1.47
N GLU A 338 4.75 -28.70 -2.34
CA GLU A 338 4.94 -28.34 -3.75
C GLU A 338 5.64 -26.97 -3.90
N LEU A 339 5.31 -26.01 -3.03
CA LEU A 339 5.95 -24.69 -3.03
C LEU A 339 7.43 -24.79 -2.64
N MET A 340 7.76 -25.62 -1.66
CA MET A 340 9.13 -25.90 -1.26
C MET A 340 9.92 -26.54 -2.41
N ASP A 341 9.36 -27.55 -3.07
CA ASP A 341 9.99 -28.21 -4.23
C ASP A 341 10.25 -27.22 -5.36
N TYR A 342 9.30 -26.32 -5.62
CA TYR A 342 9.47 -25.23 -6.59
C TYR A 342 10.63 -24.30 -6.21
N ALA A 343 10.73 -23.89 -4.94
CA ALA A 343 11.82 -23.04 -4.46
C ALA A 343 13.18 -23.75 -4.56
N ILE A 344 13.25 -25.03 -4.23
CA ILE A 344 14.45 -25.86 -4.33
C ILE A 344 14.89 -25.99 -5.80
N SER A 345 13.95 -26.22 -6.73
CA SER A 345 14.24 -26.29 -8.16
C SER A 345 14.88 -25.01 -8.72
N ARG A 346 14.67 -23.88 -8.03
CA ARG A 346 15.24 -22.56 -8.35
C ARG A 346 16.51 -22.23 -7.56
N GLY A 347 17.06 -23.19 -6.82
CA GLY A 347 18.34 -23.07 -6.13
C GLY A 347 18.25 -22.78 -4.63
N ALA A 348 17.06 -22.87 -4.01
CA ALA A 348 16.97 -22.81 -2.55
C ALA A 348 17.61 -24.06 -1.92
N SER A 349 18.36 -23.86 -0.83
CA SER A 349 18.94 -24.95 -0.06
C SER A 349 17.86 -25.70 0.71
N ILE A 350 17.78 -27.03 0.53
CA ILE A 350 16.79 -27.88 1.18
C ILE A 350 16.84 -27.80 2.71
N ASN A 351 18.04 -27.67 3.31
CA ASN A 351 18.22 -27.67 4.76
C ASN A 351 18.00 -26.29 5.41
N GLN A 352 17.87 -25.23 4.61
CA GLN A 352 17.70 -23.86 5.10
C GLN A 352 16.37 -23.24 4.67
N TYR A 353 15.58 -23.96 3.88
CA TYR A 353 14.31 -23.46 3.41
C TYR A 353 13.33 -23.27 4.57
N LYS A 354 12.74 -22.08 4.62
CA LYS A 354 11.58 -21.74 5.43
C LYS A 354 10.53 -21.15 4.51
N VAL A 355 9.27 -21.48 4.74
CA VAL A 355 8.16 -20.90 3.98
C VAL A 355 8.22 -19.37 4.12
N PRO A 356 8.27 -18.62 3.01
CA PRO A 356 8.28 -17.16 3.07
C PRO A 356 6.93 -16.68 3.63
N ARG A 357 6.95 -15.77 4.61
CA ARG A 357 5.73 -15.25 5.23
C ARG A 357 4.97 -14.25 4.35
N CYS A 358 5.62 -13.74 3.30
CA CYS A 358 4.98 -12.96 2.24
C CYS A 358 5.59 -13.33 0.87
N VAL A 359 4.74 -13.39 -0.15
CA VAL A 359 5.12 -13.71 -1.52
C VAL A 359 4.68 -12.61 -2.48
N SER A 360 5.54 -12.25 -3.43
CA SER A 360 5.25 -11.25 -4.46
C SER A 360 5.59 -11.75 -5.88
N PHE A 361 6.07 -12.99 -6.00
CA PHE A 361 6.51 -13.56 -7.28
C PHE A 361 5.34 -14.26 -7.99
N THR A 362 4.98 -13.79 -9.18
CA THR A 362 3.76 -14.21 -9.89
C THR A 362 3.62 -15.73 -10.07
N PRO A 363 4.64 -16.48 -10.52
CA PRO A 363 4.51 -17.93 -10.64
C PRO A 363 4.23 -18.67 -9.32
N ILE A 364 4.74 -18.16 -8.19
CA ILE A 364 4.42 -18.73 -6.86
C ILE A 364 2.96 -18.43 -6.50
N MET A 365 2.49 -17.22 -6.80
CA MET A 365 1.10 -16.85 -6.56
C MET A 365 0.13 -17.68 -7.42
N GLU A 366 0.46 -17.92 -8.69
CA GLU A 366 -0.32 -18.78 -9.59
C GLU A 366 -0.37 -20.23 -9.10
N LEU A 367 0.75 -20.76 -8.59
CA LEU A 367 0.81 -22.07 -7.96
C LEU A 367 -0.15 -22.16 -6.77
N LEU A 368 -0.05 -21.21 -5.83
CA LEU A 368 -0.93 -21.13 -4.66
C LEU A 368 -2.40 -20.99 -5.07
N ASP A 369 -2.72 -20.09 -6.00
CA ASP A 369 -4.08 -19.85 -6.50
C ASP A 369 -4.67 -21.11 -7.17
N SER A 370 -3.87 -21.90 -7.88
CA SER A 370 -4.32 -23.16 -8.51
C SER A 370 -4.71 -24.24 -7.51
N ARG A 371 -4.26 -24.11 -6.25
CA ARG A 371 -4.50 -25.08 -5.17
C ARG A 371 -5.53 -24.60 -4.16
N VAL A 372 -6.15 -23.44 -4.38
CA VAL A 372 -7.20 -22.92 -3.50
C VAL A 372 -8.44 -23.80 -3.55
N VAL A 373 -8.92 -24.18 -2.36
CA VAL A 373 -10.13 -24.96 -2.13
C VAL A 373 -11.32 -24.04 -1.85
N SER A 374 -11.12 -23.02 -1.01
CA SER A 374 -12.16 -22.07 -0.63
C SER A 374 -11.57 -20.69 -0.28
N LYS A 375 -12.41 -19.66 -0.36
CA LYS A 375 -12.05 -18.25 -0.12
C LYS A 375 -13.06 -17.64 0.85
N HIS A 376 -12.55 -16.96 1.86
CA HIS A 376 -13.36 -16.39 2.95
C HIS A 376 -12.93 -14.95 3.18
N PHE A 377 -13.88 -14.07 3.45
CA PHE A 377 -13.62 -12.66 3.71
C PHE A 377 -14.09 -12.29 5.11
N SER A 378 -13.41 -11.31 5.71
CA SER A 378 -13.87 -10.72 6.97
C SER A 378 -15.31 -10.18 6.84
N PRO A 379 -16.27 -10.66 7.65
CA PRO A 379 -17.68 -10.30 7.54
C PRO A 379 -18.01 -8.91 8.11
N ALA A 380 -17.10 -8.32 8.88
CA ALA A 380 -17.31 -7.06 9.59
C ALA A 380 -16.04 -6.19 9.58
N LEU A 381 -16.21 -4.91 9.90
CA LEU A 381 -15.08 -4.01 10.10
C LEU A 381 -14.47 -4.24 11.49
N PRO A 382 -13.13 -4.25 11.61
CA PRO A 382 -12.48 -4.33 12.91
C PRO A 382 -12.75 -3.06 13.72
N HIS A 383 -12.70 -3.20 15.04
CA HIS A 383 -12.91 -2.10 15.96
C HIS A 383 -11.77 -1.09 15.85
N TRP A 384 -12.13 0.18 15.63
CA TRP A 384 -11.20 1.30 15.67
C TRP A 384 -11.85 2.53 16.26
N THR A 385 -11.12 3.22 17.12
CA THR A 385 -11.47 4.55 17.62
C THR A 385 -10.24 5.45 17.56
N PRO A 386 -10.43 6.78 17.43
CA PRO A 386 -9.32 7.74 17.42
C PRO A 386 -8.63 7.88 18.79
N GLU A 387 -9.23 7.37 19.86
CA GLU A 387 -8.65 7.39 21.20
C GLU A 387 -7.55 6.34 21.33
N ARG A 388 -6.32 6.78 21.66
CA ARG A 388 -5.28 5.85 22.10
C ARG A 388 -5.68 5.32 23.48
N ARG A 389 -5.87 4.00 23.61
CA ARG A 389 -5.91 3.36 24.94
C ARG A 389 -4.61 3.77 25.65
N ARG A 390 -4.74 4.56 26.71
CA ARG A 390 -3.62 5.10 27.49
C ARG A 390 -2.86 4.01 28.22
#